data_AF-C3NBB0-F1
#
_entry.id   AF-C3NBB0-F1
#
_cell.length_a   1.000
_cell.length_b   1.000
_cell.length_c   1.000
_cell.angle_alpha   90.00
_cell.angle_beta   90.00
_cell.angle_gamma   90.00
#
_symmetry.space_group_name_H-M   'P 1'
#
loop_
_entity.id
_entity.type
_entity.pdbx_description
1 polymer ?
#
loop_
_entity_poly.entity_id
_entity_poly.type
_entity_poly.pdbx_seq_one_letter_code
_entity_poly.pdbx_strand_id
1 'polypeptide(L)'
;MYNKVRGPIETSYRNIKAFLPFTSSTKFVFRTLIFVLAVAFYSLYTIFKGEVGREEFRLLLILLFPDLFNPENFTFNVIETLIYTIDLFLRR
;
A
#
# COMPACT_ATOMS: atom_id res chain seq x y z
N MET A 1 23.86 -15.86 14.78
CA MET A 1 23.85 -15.00 13.58
C MET A 1 22.46 -14.91 12.94
N TYR A 2 21.80 -16.04 12.65
CA TYR A 2 20.47 -16.12 12.03
C TYR A 2 19.38 -15.25 12.70
N ASN A 3 19.24 -15.36 14.03
CA ASN A 3 18.20 -14.61 14.76
C ASN A 3 18.41 -13.09 14.74
N LYS A 4 19.66 -12.63 14.55
CA LYS A 4 19.99 -11.19 14.48
C LYS A 4 19.52 -10.55 13.17
N VAL A 5 19.41 -11.35 12.10
CA VAL A 5 18.93 -10.90 10.78
C VAL A 5 17.41 -11.12 10.67
N ARG A 6 16.91 -12.25 11.18
CA ARG A 6 15.48 -12.60 11.12
C ARG A 6 14.59 -11.65 11.90
N GLY A 7 14.97 -11.27 13.12
CA GLY A 7 14.15 -10.40 13.98
C GLY A 7 13.79 -9.04 13.35
N PRO A 8 14.79 -8.30 12.81
CA PRO A 8 14.52 -7.06 12.08
C PRO A 8 13.62 -7.24 10.87
N ILE A 9 13.83 -8.31 10.09
CA ILE A 9 13.03 -8.59 8.88
C ILE A 9 11.58 -8.88 9.24
N GLU A 10 11.32 -9.74 10.22
CA GLU A 10 9.95 -10.04 10.67
C GLU A 10 9.24 -8.81 11.26
N THR A 11 10.00 -7.97 11.97
CA THR A 11 9.46 -6.72 12.54
C THR A 11 9.08 -5.74 11.43
N SER A 12 9.94 -5.56 10.42
CA SER A 12 9.66 -4.73 9.25
C SER A 12 8.47 -5.27 8.47
N TYR A 13 8.39 -6.58 8.24
CA TYR A 13 7.26 -7.22 7.58
C TYR A 13 5.95 -6.99 8.34
N ARG A 14 5.95 -7.14 9.66
CA ARG A 14 4.78 -6.87 10.50
C ARG A 14 4.34 -5.40 10.43
N ASN A 15 5.29 -4.48 10.38
CA ASN A 15 5.00 -3.05 10.27
C ASN A 15 4.45 -2.67 8.89
N ILE A 16 5.02 -3.19 7.81
CA ILE A 16 4.52 -2.99 6.43
C ILE A 16 3.12 -3.57 6.31
N LYS A 17 2.90 -4.78 6.87
CA LYS A 17 1.59 -5.45 6.84
C LYS A 17 0.48 -4.61 7.47
N ALA A 18 0.79 -3.80 8.49
CA ALA A 18 -0.18 -2.92 9.14
C ALA A 18 -0.69 -1.77 8.23
N PHE A 19 0.01 -1.49 7.13
CA PHE A 19 -0.38 -0.49 6.14
C PHE A 19 -1.05 -1.07 4.90
N LEU A 20 -1.25 -2.39 4.83
CA LEU A 20 -1.97 -3.00 3.72
C LEU A 20 -3.47 -2.68 3.86
N PRO A 21 -4.07 -1.97 2.89
CA PRO A 21 -5.52 -1.72 2.91
C PRO A 21 -6.33 -3.00 2.66
N PHE A 22 -5.75 -3.99 1.96
CA PHE A 22 -6.41 -5.25 1.61
C PHE A 22 -5.48 -6.44 1.82
N THR A 23 -6.01 -7.51 2.41
CA THR A 23 -5.27 -8.76 2.63
C THR A 23 -5.79 -9.94 1.82
N SER A 24 -6.90 -9.76 1.07
CA SER A 24 -7.73 -10.88 0.60
C SER A 24 -8.12 -10.83 -0.89
N SER A 25 -7.16 -10.55 -1.78
CA SER A 25 -7.37 -10.79 -3.22
C SER A 25 -6.68 -12.08 -3.64
N THR A 26 -7.31 -12.86 -4.53
CA THR A 26 -6.73 -14.09 -5.12
C THR A 26 -5.80 -13.79 -6.31
N LYS A 27 -5.88 -12.58 -6.88
CA LYS A 27 -5.09 -12.20 -8.06
C LYS A 27 -3.66 -11.78 -7.67
N PHE A 28 -2.66 -12.44 -8.25
CA PHE A 28 -1.23 -12.19 -7.99
C PHE A 28 -0.84 -10.73 -8.26
N VAL A 29 -1.22 -10.17 -9.41
CA VAL A 29 -0.90 -8.79 -9.80
C VAL A 29 -1.41 -7.78 -8.77
N PHE A 30 -2.62 -8.00 -8.25
CA PHE A 30 -3.21 -7.15 -7.22
C PHE A 30 -2.44 -7.26 -5.90
N ARG A 31 -2.05 -8.47 -5.48
CA ARG A 31 -1.21 -8.65 -4.28
C ARG A 31 0.11 -7.91 -4.39
N THR A 32 0.77 -7.98 -5.54
CA THR A 32 2.04 -7.28 -5.77
C THR A 32 1.85 -5.76 -5.74
N LEU A 33 0.81 -5.23 -6.38
CA LEU A 33 0.50 -3.80 -6.37
C LEU A 33 0.27 -3.28 -4.94
N ILE A 34 -0.60 -3.95 -4.18
CA ILE A 34 -0.91 -3.57 -2.80
C ILE A 34 0.32 -3.69 -1.89
N PHE A 35 1.16 -4.70 -2.12
CA PHE A 35 2.41 -4.85 -1.38
C PHE A 35 3.40 -3.71 -1.68
N VAL A 36 3.56 -3.33 -2.96
CA VAL A 36 4.40 -2.19 -3.35
C VAL A 36 3.90 -0.89 -2.72
N LEU A 37 2.58 -0.65 -2.74
CA LEU A 37 1.96 0.50 -2.07
C LEU A 37 2.24 0.52 -0.57
N ALA A 38 2.09 -0.62 0.12
CA ALA A 38 2.38 -0.69 1.56
C ALA A 38 3.87 -0.43 1.89
N VAL A 39 4.80 -0.86 1.03
CA VAL A 39 6.23 -0.53 1.18
C VAL A 39 6.48 0.97 0.95
N ALA A 40 5.81 1.57 -0.04
CA ALA A 40 5.88 3.02 -0.28
C ALA A 40 5.34 3.82 0.92
N PHE A 41 4.20 3.43 1.48
CA PHE A 41 3.67 4.09 2.68
C PHE A 41 4.54 3.86 3.92
N TYR A 42 5.11 2.67 4.08
CA TYR A 42 6.02 2.40 5.18
C TYR A 42 7.31 3.23 5.08
N SER A 43 7.88 3.37 3.89
CA SER A 43 9.05 4.22 3.67
C SER A 43 8.72 5.69 3.91
N LEU A 44 7.55 6.17 3.47
CA LEU A 44 7.08 7.51 3.82
C LEU A 44 6.93 7.68 5.34
N TYR A 45 6.33 6.71 6.04
CA TYR A 45 6.24 6.71 7.50
C TYR A 45 7.61 6.75 8.18
N THR A 46 8.63 6.08 7.60
CA THR A 46 9.98 6.11 8.18
C THR A 46 10.62 7.50 8.16
N ILE A 47 10.22 8.38 7.24
CA ILE A 47 10.67 9.78 7.19
C ILE A 47 10.05 10.57 8.35
N PHE A 48 8.77 10.35 8.65
CA PHE A 48 8.04 11.00 9.75
C PHE A 48 8.22 10.29 11.11
N LYS A 49 9.11 9.29 11.17
CA LYS A 49 9.30 8.45 12.35
C LYS A 49 9.96 9.25 13.48
N GLY A 50 9.13 9.71 14.40
CA GLY A 50 9.54 10.52 15.57
C GLY A 50 8.54 11.62 15.89
N GLU A 51 7.82 12.12 14.88
CA GLU A 51 6.83 13.18 15.03
C GLU A 51 5.40 12.65 15.04
N VAL A 52 5.11 11.59 14.28
CA VAL A 52 3.74 11.08 14.09
C VAL A 52 3.63 9.63 14.51
N GLY A 53 2.60 9.32 15.30
CA GLY A 53 2.25 7.95 15.68
C GLY A 53 1.85 7.11 14.47
N ARG A 54 2.01 5.79 14.56
CA ARG A 54 1.61 4.88 13.46
C ARG A 54 0.13 4.98 13.12
N GLU A 55 -0.72 5.06 14.14
CA GLU A 55 -2.17 5.15 13.99
C GLU A 55 -2.58 6.52 13.42
N GLU A 56 -1.94 7.60 13.87
CA GLU A 56 -2.16 8.96 13.33
C GLU A 56 -1.76 9.03 11.86
N PHE A 57 -0.60 8.48 11.50
CA PHE A 57 -0.17 8.39 10.11
C PHE A 57 -1.16 7.58 9.26
N ARG A 58 -1.70 6.48 9.80
CA ARG A 58 -2.73 5.70 9.10
C ARG A 58 -4.01 6.51 8.90
N LEU A 59 -4.45 7.27 9.91
CA LEU A 59 -5.63 8.14 9.81
C LEU A 59 -5.42 9.26 8.79
N LEU A 60 -4.23 9.88 8.77
CA LEU A 60 -3.87 10.87 7.76
C LEU A 60 -3.88 10.27 6.34
N LEU A 61 -3.39 9.04 6.20
CA LEU A 61 -3.43 8.33 4.92
C LEU A 61 -4.86 8.07 4.44
N ILE A 62 -5.75 7.66 5.34
CA ILE A 62 -7.18 7.44 5.06
C ILE A 62 -7.85 8.76 4.69
N LEU A 63 -7.53 9.85 5.39
CA LEU A 63 -8.08 11.17 5.09
C LEU A 63 -7.61 11.70 3.73
N LEU A 64 -6.34 11.47 3.38
CA LEU A 64 -5.76 11.92 2.11
C LEU A 64 -6.23 11.07 0.93
N PHE A 65 -6.48 9.78 1.15
CA PHE A 65 -6.87 8.82 0.10
C PHE A 65 -8.05 7.94 0.55
N PRO A 66 -9.25 8.51 0.75
CA PRO A 66 -10.41 7.75 1.24
C PRO A 66 -10.82 6.63 0.27
N ASP A 67 -10.72 6.89 -1.04
CA ASP A 67 -11.04 5.89 -2.07
C ASP A 67 -10.08 4.71 -2.08
N LEU A 68 -8.84 4.87 -1.62
CA LEU A 68 -7.82 3.80 -1.60
C LEU A 68 -8.15 2.72 -0.55
N PHE A 69 -8.86 3.10 0.50
CA PHE A 69 -9.29 2.21 1.57
C PHE A 69 -10.71 1.66 1.38
N ASN A 70 -11.43 2.14 0.36
CA ASN A 70 -12.69 1.56 -0.08
C ASN A 70 -12.43 0.56 -1.23
N PRO A 71 -12.56 -0.77 -1.02
CA PRO A 71 -12.21 -1.77 -2.03
C PRO A 71 -13.04 -1.63 -3.31
N GLU A 72 -14.32 -1.27 -3.20
CA GLU A 72 -15.24 -1.17 -4.34
C GLU A 72 -14.86 0.02 -5.23
N ASN A 73 -14.65 1.20 -4.63
CA ASN A 73 -14.24 2.40 -5.35
C ASN A 73 -12.80 2.30 -5.88
N PHE A 74 -11.87 1.78 -5.07
CA PHE A 74 -10.47 1.66 -5.47
C PHE A 74 -10.31 0.77 -6.70
N THR A 75 -10.94 -0.40 -6.70
CA THR A 75 -10.80 -1.34 -7.82
C THR A 75 -11.46 -0.81 -9.08
N PHE A 76 -12.66 -0.21 -8.97
CA PHE A 76 -13.36 0.35 -10.12
C PHE A 76 -12.58 1.52 -10.74
N ASN A 77 -12.16 2.51 -9.92
CA ASN A 77 -11.43 3.69 -10.40
C ASN A 77 -10.06 3.34 -10.97
N VAL A 78 -9.31 2.43 -10.35
CA VAL A 78 -7.99 2.01 -10.85
C VAL A 78 -8.11 1.23 -12.15
N ILE A 79 -9.10 0.34 -12.27
CA ILE A 79 -9.34 -0.41 -13.52
C ILE A 79 -9.77 0.54 -14.63
N GLU A 80 -10.70 1.45 -14.36
CA GLU A 80 -11.17 2.45 -15.33
C GLU A 80 -10.03 3.36 -15.79
N THR A 81 -9.22 3.88 -14.85
CA THR A 81 -8.06 4.72 -15.16
C THR A 81 -6.99 3.95 -15.96
N LEU A 82 -6.73 2.69 -15.61
CA LEU A 82 -5.77 1.85 -16.35
C LEU A 82 -6.27 1.55 -17.76
N ILE A 83 -7.55 1.22 -17.93
CA ILE A 83 -8.16 0.99 -19.25
C ILE A 83 -8.08 2.28 -20.08
N TYR A 84 -8.46 3.42 -19.51
CA TYR A 84 -8.40 4.72 -20.21
C TYR A 84 -6.98 5.08 -20.63
N THR A 85 -6.00 4.85 -19.74
CA THR A 85 -4.59 5.11 -20.02
C THR A 85 -4.07 4.18 -21.13
N ILE A 86 -4.39 2.89 -21.07
CA ILE A 86 -4.01 1.91 -22.10
C ILE A 86 -4.66 2.27 -23.44
N ASP A 87 -5.93 2.64 -23.45
CA ASP A 87 -6.66 3.07 -24.64
C ASP A 87 -6.00 4.31 -25.27
N LEU A 88 -5.62 5.29 -24.44
CA LEU A 88 -4.91 6.49 -24.88
C LEU A 88 -3.52 6.17 -25.49
N PHE A 89 -2.81 5.19 -24.93
CA PHE A 89 -1.51 4.74 -25.45
C PHE A 89 -1.65 3.90 -26.73
N LEU A 90 -2.73 3.14 -26.89
CA LEU A 90 -3.00 2.34 -28.09
C LEU A 90 -3.57 3.16 -29.26
N ARG A 91 -4.17 4.33 -28.98
CA ARG A 91 -4.69 5.26 -29.99
C ARG A 91 -3.64 6.12 -30.68
N ARG A 92 -2.37 6.03 -30.27
CA ARG A 92 -1.23 6.78 -30.81
C ARG A 92 -0.33 5.88 -31.64
#